data_AF-A0A1I6TXZ3-F1
#
_entry.id   AF-A0A1I6TXZ3-F1
#
_cell.length_a   1.000
_cell.length_b   1.000
_cell.length_c   1.000
_cell.angle_alpha   90.00
_cell.angle_beta   90.00
_cell.angle_gamma   90.00
#
_symmetry.space_group_name_H-M   'P 1'
#
loop_
_entity.id
_entity.type
_entity.pdbx_description
1 polymer ?
#
loop_
_entity_poly.entity_id
_entity_poly.type
_entity_poly.pdbx_seq_one_letter_code
_entity_poly.pdbx_strand_id
1 'polypeptide(L)' 'MEERSYLVRIRCNQCGERFILKGREKKGRVETGFKQCLCNNLLDFEIASEEL' A
#
# COMPACT_ATOMS: atom_id res chain seq x y z
N MET A 1 -17.21 -14.61 5.99
CA MET A 1 -15.80 -14.88 5.65
C MET A 1 -15.04 -13.66 6.15
N GLU A 2 -14.19 -13.81 7.16
CA GLU A 2 -13.47 -12.67 7.73
C GLU A 2 -12.38 -12.25 6.74
N GLU A 3 -12.60 -11.15 6.01
CA GLU A 3 -11.57 -10.52 5.19
C GLU A 3 -10.52 -9.92 6.13
N ARG A 4 -9.32 -10.50 6.13
CA ARG A 4 -8.18 -9.97 6.90
C ARG A 4 -7.88 -8.54 6.45
N SER A 5 -7.77 -7.65 7.43
CA SER A 5 -7.45 -6.24 7.21
C SER A 5 -5.96 -6.02 7.50
N TYR A 6 -5.35 -5.14 6.71
CA TYR A 6 -3.94 -4.80 6.86
C TYR A 6 -3.77 -3.28 6.90
N LEU A 7 -2.84 -2.79 7.69
CA LEU A 7 -2.32 -1.44 7.58
C LEU A 7 -1.14 -1.46 6.63
N VAL A 8 -1.20 -0.69 5.54
CA VAL A 8 -0.16 -0.64 4.52
C VAL A 8 0.46 0.74 4.51
N ARG A 9 1.78 0.79 4.68
CA ARG A 9 2.60 2.00 4.65
C ARG A 9 3.40 1.99 3.36
N ILE A 10 3.28 3.05 2.57
CA ILE A 10 3.95 3.21 1.28
C ILE A 10 4.79 4.48 1.35
N ARG A 11 6.06 4.42 0.97
CA ARG A 11 6.94 5.57 0.82
C ARG A 11 7.48 5.61 -0.61
N CYS A 12 7.35 6.76 -1.26
CA CYS A 12 7.92 7.01 -2.57
C CYS A 12 9.41 7.30 -2.43
N ASN A 13 10.27 6.54 -3.11
CA ASN A 13 11.71 6.78 -3.07
C ASN A 13 12.14 7.94 -3.98
N GLN A 14 11.29 8.35 -4.93
CA GLN A 14 11.56 9.47 -5.83
C GLN A 14 11.32 10.85 -5.19
N CYS A 15 10.20 11.04 -4.49
CA CYS A 15 9.83 12.33 -3.89
C CYS A 15 9.73 12.32 -2.36
N GLY A 16 9.80 11.15 -1.71
CA GLY A 16 9.71 11.02 -0.25
C GLY A 16 8.28 10.95 0.32
N GLU A 17 7.25 11.09 -0.51
CA GLU A 17 5.84 11.09 -0.08
C GLU A 17 5.46 9.79 0.63
N ARG A 18 4.62 9.88 1.67
CA ARG A 18 4.22 8.75 2.51
C ARG A 18 2.71 8.58 2.51
N PHE A 19 2.24 7.37 2.27
CA PHE A 19 0.83 7.00 2.29
C PHE A 19 0.59 5.92 3.34
N ILE A 20 -0.51 6.04 4.09
CA ILE A 20 -0.98 5.02 5.02
C ILE A 20 -2.39 4.64 4.56
N LEU A 21 -2.56 3.39 4.14
CA LEU A 21 -3.79 2.89 3.55
C LEU A 21 -4.26 1.64 4.29
N LYS A 22 -5.58 1.43 4.30
CA LYS A 22 -6.15 0.16 4.74
C LYS A 22 -6.19 -0.80 3.55
N GLY A 23 -5.51 -1.93 3.68
CA GLY A 23 -5.57 -3.04 2.73
C GLY A 23 -6.57 -4.10 3.17
N ARG A 24 -7.15 -4.81 2.21
CA ARG A 24 -7.94 -6.03 2.45
C ARG A 24 -7.31 -7.19 1.72
N GLU A 25 -7.28 -8.35 2.37
CA GLU A 25 -6.83 -9.58 1.71
C GLU A 25 -7.92 -10.15 0.82
N LYS A 26 -7.60 -10.31 -0.46
CA LYS A 26 -8.44 -10.94 -1.45
C LYS A 26 -7.62 -11.95 -2.23
N LYS A 27 -8.02 -13.23 -2.16
CA LYS A 27 -7.32 -14.34 -2.84
C LYS A 27 -5.83 -14.41 -2.49
N GLY A 28 -5.48 -14.18 -1.22
CA GLY A 28 -4.10 -14.22 -0.74
C GLY A 28 -3.23 -13.02 -1.14
N ARG A 29 -3.83 -11.91 -1.61
CA ARG A 29 -3.14 -10.65 -1.90
C ARG A 29 -3.79 -9.49 -1.14
N VAL A 30 -2.97 -8.58 -0.62
CA VAL A 30 -3.45 -7.35 0.01
C VAL A 30 -3.69 -6.29 -1.06
N GLU A 31 -4.95 -5.85 -1.20
CA GLU A 31 -5.34 -4.78 -2.12
C GLU A 31 -5.64 -3.49 -1.33
N THR A 32 -4.98 -2.38 -1.69
CA THR A 32 -5.20 -1.04 -1.08
C THR A 32 -5.85 -0.03 -2.02
N GLY A 33 -5.88 -0.32 -3.33
CA GLY A 33 -6.30 0.63 -4.37
C GLY A 33 -5.25 1.69 -4.73
N PHE A 34 -4.04 1.64 -4.17
CA PHE A 34 -2.94 2.51 -4.55
C PHE A 34 -2.53 2.25 -6.02
N LYS A 35 -2.43 3.32 -6.82
CA LYS A 35 -2.08 3.21 -8.25
C LYS A 35 -0.76 3.87 -8.60
N GLN A 36 -0.52 5.08 -8.08
CA GLN A 36 0.66 5.88 -8.41
C GLN A 36 0.92 6.93 -7.33
N CYS A 37 2.16 7.44 -7.27
CA CYS A 37 2.49 8.61 -6.48
C CYS A 37 1.98 9.89 -7.16
N LEU A 38 1.75 10.94 -6.38
CA LEU A 38 1.42 12.27 -6.90
C LEU A 38 2.56 12.91 -7.72
N CYS A 39 3.80 12.44 -7.55
CA CYS A 39 4.94 12.86 -8.39
C CYS A 39 5.03 12.09 -9.72
N ASN A 40 4.03 11.29 -10.07
CA ASN A 40 3.99 10.40 -11.24
C ASN A 40 4.98 9.22 -11.21
N ASN A 41 5.59 8.92 -10.05
CA ASN A 41 6.33 7.67 -9.88
C ASN A 41 5.36 6.47 -9.88
N LEU A 42 5.72 5.42 -10.62
CA LEU A 42 4.92 4.20 -10.82
C LEU A 42 5.57 2.92 -10.29
N LEU A 43 6.88 2.95 -9.98
CA LEU A 43 7.65 1.71 -9.75
C LEU A 43 8.44 1.74 -8.44
N ASP A 44 8.98 2.89 -8.05
CA ASP A 44 10.00 2.96 -7.00
C ASP A 44 9.41 3.32 -5.62
N PHE A 45 8.91 2.29 -4.93
CA PHE A 45 8.24 2.42 -3.63
C PHE A 45 8.83 1.46 -2.58
N GLU A 46 8.97 1.97 -1.36
CA GLU A 46 9.15 1.17 -0.16
C GLU A 46 7.76 0.87 0.43
N ILE A 47 7.40 -0.41 0.58
CA ILE A 47 6.06 -0.83 1.03
C ILE A 47 6.20 -1.79 2.22
N ALA A 48 5.48 -1.51 3.29
CA ALA A 48 5.36 -2.38 4.46
C ALA A 48 3.88 -2.62 4.80
N SER A 49 3.54 -3.82 5.26
CA SER A 49 2.18 -4.19 5.66
C SER A 49 2.16 -4.97 6.97
N GLU A 50 1.22 -4.64 7.85
CA GLU A 50 0.98 -5.30 9.14
C GLU A 50 -0.50 -5.71 9.24
N GLU A 51 -0.78 -6.93 9.74
CA GLU A 51 -2.16 -7.41 9.96
C GLU A 51 -2.79 -6.65 11.14
N LEU A 52 -4.09 -6.33 11.01
CA LEU A 52 -4.88 -5.58 12.00
C LEU A 52 -5.83 -6.48 12.80
#